data_AF-A0A699ILV1-F1
#
_entry.id   AF-A0A699ILV1-F1
#
_cell.length_a   1.000
_cell.length_b   1.000
_cell.length_c   1.000
_cell.angle_alpha   90.00
_cell.angle_beta   90.00
_cell.angle_gamma   90.00
#
_symmetry.space_group_name_H-M   'P 1'
#
loop_
_entity.id
_entity.type
_entity.pdbx_description
1 polymer ?
#
loop_
_entity_poly.entity_id
_entity_poly.type
_entity_poly.pdbx_seq_one_letter_code
_entity_poly.pdbx_strand_id
1 'polypeptide(L)'
;GANYLKDNQKNKAKGTMMETFGADWLQSGKHEDDLAGRPGGIVQKYATQGGPEFFFVINIQVPCASTYNLVLYYMTRTPLEESVLLERFVKGDDAFRNSRFKLIPYISKFKQEASRRTNWIIS
;
A
#
# COMPACT_ATOMS: atom_id res chain seq x y z
N GLY A 1 14.86 12.41 14.62
CA GLY A 1 13.83 13.34 15.10
C GLY A 1 14.23 14.76 14.78
N ALA A 2 13.92 15.73 15.65
CA ALA A 2 14.38 17.11 15.50
C ALA A 2 15.92 17.22 15.34
N ASN A 3 16.65 16.23 15.86
CA ASN A 3 18.11 16.13 15.76
C ASN A 3 18.62 15.10 14.73
N TYR A 4 17.79 14.65 13.78
CA TYR A 4 18.14 13.57 12.84
C TYR A 4 19.47 13.77 12.12
N LEU A 5 19.77 15.01 11.70
CA LEU A 5 21.01 15.32 11.00
C LEU A 5 22.27 15.23 11.88
N LYS A 6 22.11 15.11 13.20
CA LYS A 6 23.20 14.94 14.17
C LYS A 6 23.29 13.51 14.69
N ASP A 7 22.14 12.90 15.00
CA ASP A 7 22.07 11.60 15.68
C ASP A 7 21.76 10.42 14.73
N ASN A 8 21.33 10.69 13.50
CA ASN A 8 20.80 9.70 12.55
C ASN A 8 19.67 8.82 13.12
N GLN A 9 19.01 9.25 14.20
CA GLN A 9 17.96 8.50 14.86
C GLN A 9 16.58 8.88 14.34
N LYS A 10 15.86 7.91 13.78
CA LYS A 10 14.48 8.09 13.34
C LYS A 10 13.55 8.13 14.55
N ASN A 11 12.53 9.00 14.51
CA ASN A 11 11.47 8.97 15.53
C ASN A 11 10.69 7.66 15.38
N LYS A 12 10.54 6.93 16.48
CA LYS A 12 9.70 5.73 16.50
C LYS A 12 8.26 6.13 16.24
N ALA A 13 7.61 5.47 15.28
CA ALA A 13 6.19 5.69 15.03
C ALA A 13 5.38 5.27 16.27
N LYS A 14 4.43 6.11 16.68
CA LYS A 14 3.57 5.85 17.85
C LYS A 14 2.38 4.94 17.53
N GLY A 15 2.00 4.86 16.25
CA GLY A 15 0.90 4.04 15.74
C GLY A 15 0.86 4.07 14.22
N THR A 16 -0.05 3.29 13.63
CA THR A 16 -0.33 3.31 12.19
C THR A 16 -1.49 4.25 11.88
N MET A 17 -1.42 4.93 10.74
CA MET A 17 -2.49 5.80 10.24
C MET A 17 -3.67 5.00 9.65
N MET A 18 -3.38 3.79 9.18
CA MET A 18 -4.34 2.86 8.58
C MET A 18 -4.28 1.51 9.29
N GLU A 19 -5.35 0.74 9.17
CA GLU A 19 -5.45 -0.64 9.63
C GLU A 19 -5.63 -1.59 8.46
N THR A 20 -5.10 -2.80 8.59
CA THR A 20 -5.38 -3.87 7.64
C THR A 20 -6.85 -4.26 7.78
N PHE A 21 -7.61 -4.05 6.72
CA PHE A 21 -9.00 -4.46 6.65
C PHE A 21 -9.11 -5.93 6.18
N GLY A 22 -8.30 -6.32 5.21
CA GLY A 22 -8.31 -7.68 4.67
C GLY A 22 -7.27 -7.90 3.58
N ALA A 23 -7.26 -9.11 3.04
CA ALA A 23 -6.41 -9.46 1.91
C ALA A 23 -7.12 -10.48 1.01
N ASP A 24 -6.90 -10.36 -0.30
CA ASP A 24 -7.31 -11.37 -1.28
C ASP A 24 -6.09 -11.99 -1.96
N TRP A 25 -6.19 -13.28 -2.25
CA TRP A 25 -5.27 -13.99 -3.14
C TRP A 25 -5.98 -14.30 -4.45
N LEU A 26 -5.54 -13.69 -5.55
CA LEU A 26 -6.18 -13.84 -6.85
C LEU A 26 -5.21 -14.45 -7.86
N GLN A 27 -5.70 -15.39 -8.65
CA GLN A 27 -5.00 -15.87 -9.85
C GLN A 27 -5.74 -15.33 -11.07
N SER A 28 -5.02 -14.70 -11.99
CA SER A 28 -5.57 -14.19 -13.24
C SER A 28 -4.67 -14.50 -14.43
N GLY A 29 -5.28 -14.67 -15.59
CA GLY A 29 -4.58 -14.78 -16.87
C GLY A 29 -4.11 -13.42 -17.43
N LYS A 30 -4.44 -12.32 -16.75
CA LYS A 30 -4.09 -10.95 -17.16
C LYS A 30 -3.63 -10.10 -15.98
N HIS A 31 -3.11 -8.91 -16.30
CA HIS A 31 -2.87 -7.86 -15.33
C HIS A 31 -4.20 -7.40 -14.70
N GLU A 32 -4.19 -7.17 -13.38
CA GLU A 32 -5.37 -6.73 -12.65
C GLU A 32 -5.16 -5.32 -12.07
N ASP A 33 -5.84 -4.37 -12.70
CA ASP A 33 -5.86 -2.96 -12.30
C ASP A 33 -7.22 -2.58 -11.71
N ASP A 34 -7.27 -1.42 -11.05
CA ASP A 34 -8.50 -0.84 -10.49
C ASP A 34 -9.32 -1.84 -9.65
N LEU A 35 -8.63 -2.57 -8.78
CA LEU A 35 -9.25 -3.55 -7.87
C LEU A 35 -10.29 -2.90 -6.95
N ALA A 36 -10.07 -1.63 -6.59
CA ALA A 36 -10.98 -0.84 -5.77
C ALA A 36 -12.30 -0.55 -6.49
N GLY A 37 -12.27 -0.35 -7.82
CA GLY A 37 -13.45 -0.07 -8.63
C GLY A 37 -14.33 -1.28 -8.94
N ARG A 38 -13.86 -2.51 -8.69
CA ARG A 38 -14.57 -3.75 -9.07
C ARG A 38 -16.01 -3.82 -8.52
N PRO A 39 -17.02 -4.05 -9.37
CA PRO A 39 -18.40 -4.21 -8.93
C PRO A 39 -18.55 -5.31 -7.88
N GLY A 40 -19.25 -5.01 -6.79
CA GLY A 40 -19.46 -5.94 -5.68
C GLY A 40 -18.23 -6.20 -4.80
N GLY A 41 -17.08 -5.60 -5.12
CA GLY A 41 -15.87 -5.61 -4.30
C GLY A 41 -16.07 -4.90 -2.97
N ILE A 42 -15.17 -5.17 -2.02
CA ILE A 42 -15.31 -4.64 -0.67
C ILE A 42 -15.28 -3.12 -0.61
N VAL A 43 -14.38 -2.50 -1.39
CA VAL A 43 -14.26 -1.05 -1.47
C VAL A 43 -15.55 -0.43 -2.03
N GLN A 44 -16.12 -1.00 -3.09
CA GLN A 44 -17.39 -0.54 -3.65
C GLN A 44 -18.55 -0.65 -2.66
N LYS A 45 -18.62 -1.74 -1.88
CA LYS A 45 -19.66 -1.89 -0.84
C LYS A 45 -19.60 -0.76 0.19
N TYR A 46 -18.41 -0.41 0.67
CA TYR A 46 -18.24 0.72 1.59
C TYR A 46 -18.50 2.07 0.93
N ALA A 47 -18.05 2.25 -0.32
CA ALA A 47 -18.32 3.47 -1.07
C ALA A 47 -19.84 3.72 -1.22
N THR A 48 -20.64 2.68 -1.46
CA THR A 48 -22.12 2.80 -1.54
C THR A 48 -22.78 3.14 -0.21
N GLN A 49 -22.13 2.85 0.92
CA GLN A 49 -22.65 3.22 2.24
C GLN A 49 -22.39 4.70 2.56
N GLY A 50 -21.47 5.36 1.84
CA GLY A 50 -21.19 6.79 1.98
C GLY A 50 -20.48 7.16 3.28
N GLY A 51 -19.75 6.23 3.88
CA GLY A 51 -18.96 6.47 5.09
C GLY A 51 -17.70 7.33 4.82
N PRO A 52 -17.08 7.87 5.88
CA PRO A 52 -15.91 8.75 5.78
C PRO A 52 -14.61 8.00 5.46
N GLU A 53 -14.64 6.68 5.33
CA GLU A 53 -13.45 5.87 5.34
C GLU A 53 -12.80 5.79 3.96
N PHE A 54 -11.47 5.90 3.97
CA PHE A 54 -10.68 5.82 2.76
C PHE A 54 -9.94 4.48 2.70
N PHE A 55 -10.09 3.78 1.56
CA PHE A 55 -9.37 2.54 1.29
C PHE A 55 -8.09 2.81 0.51
N PHE A 56 -6.97 2.32 1.05
CA PHE A 56 -5.69 2.23 0.36
C PHE A 56 -5.43 0.79 -0.02
N VAL A 57 -5.50 0.49 -1.33
CA VAL A 57 -5.36 -0.86 -1.87
C VAL A 57 -3.97 -1.04 -2.45
N ILE A 58 -3.22 -2.03 -1.96
CA ILE A 58 -1.92 -2.40 -2.52
C ILE A 58 -2.09 -3.71 -3.27
N ASN A 59 -1.84 -3.71 -4.57
CA ASN A 59 -1.79 -4.93 -5.38
C ASN A 59 -0.34 -5.35 -5.62
N ILE A 60 0.09 -6.47 -5.06
CA ILE A 60 1.39 -7.07 -5.36
C ILE A 60 1.19 -8.11 -6.46
N GLN A 61 1.55 -7.74 -7.68
CA GLN A 61 1.43 -8.61 -8.84
C GLN A 61 2.75 -9.33 -9.13
N VAL A 62 2.72 -10.66 -9.11
CA VAL A 62 3.86 -11.49 -9.45
C VAL A 62 3.59 -12.15 -10.81
N PRO A 63 4.25 -11.70 -11.89
CA PRO A 63 4.14 -12.35 -13.18
C PRO A 63 4.82 -13.72 -13.15
N CYS A 64 4.04 -14.78 -13.43
CA CYS A 64 4.51 -16.15 -13.62
C CYS A 64 3.73 -16.77 -14.81
N ALA A 65 3.68 -18.10 -14.94
CA ALA A 65 2.84 -18.77 -15.95
C ALA A 65 1.34 -18.43 -15.81
N SER A 66 0.90 -18.11 -14.60
CA SER A 66 -0.32 -17.34 -14.32
C SER A 66 0.07 -16.15 -13.43
N THR A 67 -0.63 -15.03 -13.57
CA THR A 67 -0.37 -13.86 -12.72
C THR A 67 -1.04 -14.08 -11.38
N TYR A 68 -0.25 -14.06 -10.31
CA TYR A 68 -0.76 -14.08 -8.94
C TYR A 68 -0.75 -12.67 -8.37
N ASN A 69 -1.84 -12.32 -7.70
CA ASN A 69 -2.06 -11.02 -7.10
C ASN A 69 -2.31 -11.23 -5.61
N LEU A 70 -1.47 -10.61 -4.77
CA LEU A 70 -1.77 -10.43 -3.36
C LEU A 70 -2.30 -9.02 -3.17
N VAL A 71 -3.59 -8.92 -2.91
CA VAL A 71 -4.29 -7.65 -2.71
C VAL A 71 -4.40 -7.39 -1.23
N LEU A 72 -3.90 -6.25 -0.76
CA LEU A 72 -3.97 -5.84 0.63
C LEU A 72 -4.85 -4.60 0.73
N TYR A 73 -5.91 -4.69 1.53
CA TYR A 73 -6.83 -3.60 1.78
C TYR A 73 -6.48 -2.96 3.11
N TYR A 74 -6.08 -1.69 3.07
CA TYR A 74 -5.91 -0.85 4.25
C TYR A 74 -7.01 0.19 4.31
N MET A 75 -7.48 0.51 5.51
CA MET A 75 -8.54 1.49 5.75
C MET A 75 -8.05 2.55 6.73
N THR A 76 -8.36 3.81 6.49
CA THR A 76 -8.01 4.89 7.42
C THR A 76 -8.80 4.78 8.72
N ARG A 77 -8.16 5.09 9.85
CA ARG A 77 -8.84 5.14 11.16
C ARG A 77 -9.67 6.41 11.36
N THR A 78 -9.30 7.46 10.63
CA THR A 78 -9.93 8.77 10.66
C THR A 78 -10.20 9.24 9.22
N PRO A 79 -11.07 10.25 9.02
CA PRO A 79 -11.28 10.87 7.72
C PRO A 79 -9.97 11.30 7.05
N LEU A 80 -9.94 11.24 5.71
CA LEU A 80 -8.74 11.54 4.91
C LEU A 80 -8.20 12.96 5.19
N GLU A 81 -9.10 13.91 5.41
CA GLU A 81 -8.85 15.34 5.63
C GLU A 81 -8.08 15.61 6.93
N GLU A 82 -8.11 14.68 7.89
CA GLU A 82 -7.34 14.83 9.14
C GLU A 82 -5.84 14.59 8.93
N SER A 83 -5.45 13.98 7.81
CA SER A 83 -4.06 13.73 7.46
C SER A 83 -3.65 14.53 6.23
N VAL A 84 -3.15 15.75 6.46
CA VAL A 84 -2.67 16.66 5.40
C VAL A 84 -1.66 15.99 4.46
N LEU A 85 -0.79 15.12 4.98
CA LEU A 85 0.20 14.40 4.17
C LEU A 85 -0.44 13.33 3.29
N LEU A 86 -1.40 12.57 3.83
CA LEU A 86 -2.10 11.54 3.06
C LEU A 86 -3.03 12.16 2.04
N GLU A 87 -3.79 13.19 2.42
CA GLU A 87 -4.66 13.94 1.53
C GLU A 87 -3.86 14.52 0.35
N ARG A 88 -2.71 15.15 0.63
CA ARG A 88 -1.80 15.64 -0.41
C ARG A 88 -1.23 14.52 -1.29
N PHE A 89 -0.96 13.36 -0.71
CA PHE A 89 -0.53 12.19 -1.47
C PHE A 89 -1.61 11.69 -2.44
N VAL A 90 -2.84 11.54 -1.95
CA VAL A 90 -3.99 11.10 -2.75
C VAL A 90 -4.33 12.11 -3.84
N LYS A 91 -4.32 13.41 -3.54
CA LYS A 91 -4.60 14.48 -4.52
C LYS A 91 -3.43 14.81 -5.45
N GLY A 92 -2.24 14.29 -5.19
CA GLY A 92 -1.05 14.49 -6.04
C GLY A 92 -1.14 13.73 -7.37
N ASP A 93 -0.28 14.09 -8.32
CA ASP A 93 -0.11 13.36 -9.57
C ASP A 93 0.70 12.06 -9.40
N ASP A 94 0.76 11.24 -10.45
CA ASP A 94 1.46 9.96 -10.38
C ASP A 94 2.96 10.12 -10.18
N ALA A 95 3.58 11.16 -10.74
CA ALA A 95 4.99 11.44 -10.52
C ALA A 95 5.29 11.72 -9.03
N PHE A 96 4.44 12.51 -8.39
CA PHE A 96 4.52 12.80 -6.96
C PHE A 96 4.28 11.54 -6.15
N ARG A 97 3.22 10.76 -6.42
CA ARG A 97 2.92 9.51 -5.72
C ARG A 97 4.07 8.51 -5.80
N ASN A 98 4.62 8.29 -7.00
CA ASN A 98 5.75 7.40 -7.25
C ASN A 98 7.04 7.86 -6.51
N SER A 99 7.23 9.17 -6.38
CA SER A 99 8.38 9.71 -5.62
C SER A 99 8.24 9.50 -4.10
N ARG A 100 7.01 9.58 -3.56
CA ARG A 100 6.73 9.61 -2.12
C ARG A 100 6.43 8.25 -1.52
N PHE A 101 5.75 7.37 -2.25
CA PHE A 101 5.44 6.04 -1.76
C PHE A 101 6.71 5.18 -1.72
N LYS A 102 6.95 4.55 -0.57
CA LYS A 102 8.06 3.61 -0.37
C LYS A 102 7.55 2.44 0.45
N LEU A 103 7.58 1.25 -0.15
CA LEU A 103 7.39 0.00 0.57
C LEU A 103 8.72 -0.41 1.18
N ILE A 104 8.76 -0.54 2.51
CA ILE A 104 9.97 -0.96 3.23
C ILE A 104 9.73 -2.39 3.73
N PRO A 105 10.24 -3.41 3.01
CA PRO A 105 10.11 -4.78 3.47
C PRO A 105 10.98 -4.98 4.71
N TYR A 106 10.42 -5.64 5.72
CA TYR A 106 11.22 -6.21 6.80
C TYR A 106 11.49 -7.67 6.47
N ILE A 107 12.75 -7.96 6.14
CA ILE A 107 13.22 -9.33 5.97
C ILE A 107 13.84 -9.73 7.30
N SER A 108 13.17 -10.61 8.05
CA SER A 108 13.83 -11.29 9.16
C SER A 108 15.00 -12.09 8.56
N LYS A 109 16.17 -12.08 9.21
CA LYS A 109 17.36 -12.77 8.70
C LYS A 109 17.06 -14.26 8.53
N PHE A 110 16.67 -14.68 7.33
CA PHE A 110 16.89 -16.03 6.88
C PHE A 110 18.36 -16.12 6.50
N LYS A 111 19.11 -16.93 7.24
CA LYS A 111 20.48 -17.30 6.87
C LYS A 111 20.40 -18.23 5.66
N GLN A 112 20.21 -17.66 4.47
CA GLN A 112 20.59 -18.33 3.24
C GLN A 112 20.98 -17.31 2.18
N GLU A 113 22.18 -17.55 1.68
CA GLU A 113 22.88 -16.83 0.63
C GLU A 113 22.10 -17.00 -0.68
N ALA A 114 21.46 -15.95 -1.14
CA ALA A 114 20.96 -15.89 -2.52
C ALA A 114 21.05 -14.46 -3.02
N SER A 115 22.23 -14.14 -3.54
CA SER A 115 22.42 -13.07 -4.51
C SER A 115 21.48 -13.30 -5.70
N ARG A 116 20.52 -12.39 -5.92
CA ARG A 116 20.13 -11.87 -7.24
C ARG A 116 19.06 -10.80 -7.13
N ARG A 117 19.27 -9.72 -7.89
CA ARG A 117 18.44 -8.51 -7.99
C ARG A 117 16.98 -8.85 -8.30
N THR A 118 16.04 -8.34 -7.51
CA THR A 118 14.62 -8.27 -7.86
C THR A 118 14.19 -6.81 -7.94
N ASN A 119 13.94 -6.35 -9.16
CA ASN A 119 13.25 -5.10 -9.42
C ASN A 119 11.76 -5.34 -9.17
N TRP A 120 11.18 -4.65 -8.19
CA TRP A 120 9.75 -4.61 -7.96
C TRP A 120 9.17 -3.40 -8.70
N ILE A 121 8.28 -3.63 -9.66
CA ILE A 121 7.42 -2.59 -10.23
C ILE A 121 6.18 -2.53 -9.34
N ILE A 122 5.96 -1.39 -8.70
CA ILE A 122 4.71 -1.07 -8.02
C ILE A 122 3.94 -0.19 -9.02
N SER A 123 2.88 -0.74 -9.60
CA SER A 123 1.88 -0.04 -10.42
C SER A 123 0.71 0.39 -9.54
#